data_AF-A0A2W4ILE8-F1
#
_entry.id   AF-A0A2W4ILE8-F1
#
_cell.length_a   1.000
_cell.length_b   1.000
_cell.length_c   1.000
_cell.angle_alpha   90.00
_cell.angle_beta   90.00
_cell.angle_gamma   90.00
#
_symmetry.space_group_name_H-M   'P 1'
#
loop_
_entity.id
_entity.type
_entity.pdbx_description
1 polymer ?
#
loop_
_entity_poly.entity_id
_entity_poly.type
_entity_poly.pdbx_seq_one_letter_code
_entity_poly.pdbx_strand_id
1 'polypeptide(L)'
;MKTQEIEQIKNILLNIEDAKKSIPYLSNLEQHAVFGPIFSSLSKAEKQEVNQIIDDYILEKLELIKKTKGGQLFNRFAESQSDLFWAFRRSNDPQANDPHFQTLGKQVETEMFKLEGILTEKMLKQEKGLEKVVESFYNLVYLFFPRFNEIE
;
A
#
# COMPACT_ATOMS: atom_id res chain seq x y z
N MET A 1 -15.55 7.96 -16.10
CA MET A 1 -15.68 9.17 -15.25
C MET A 1 -15.14 10.43 -15.92
N LYS A 2 -15.65 11.60 -15.52
CA LYS A 2 -15.11 12.92 -15.89
C LYS A 2 -13.85 13.23 -15.07
N THR A 3 -12.92 14.03 -15.60
CA THR A 3 -11.68 14.42 -14.90
C THR A 3 -11.92 15.01 -13.51
N GLN A 4 -12.97 15.81 -13.34
CA GLN A 4 -13.31 16.39 -12.02
C GLN A 4 -13.67 15.32 -10.98
N GLU A 5 -14.34 14.24 -11.39
CA GLU A 5 -14.72 13.13 -10.49
C GLU A 5 -13.49 12.34 -10.07
N ILE A 6 -12.55 12.12 -11.00
CA ILE A 6 -11.26 11.45 -10.72
C ILE A 6 -10.47 12.26 -9.68
N GLU A 7 -10.35 13.58 -9.86
CA GLU A 7 -9.66 14.45 -8.91
C GLU A 7 -10.34 14.47 -7.54
N GLN A 8 -11.67 14.44 -7.48
CA GLN A 8 -12.38 14.31 -6.22
C GLN A 8 -12.08 12.99 -5.51
N ILE A 9 -12.06 11.88 -6.25
CA ILE A 9 -11.69 10.57 -5.70
C ILE A 9 -10.26 10.61 -5.18
N LYS A 10 -9.29 11.12 -5.96
CA LYS A 10 -7.89 11.25 -5.51
C LYS A 10 -7.74 12.07 -4.24
N ASN A 11 -8.49 13.16 -4.09
CA ASN A 11 -8.50 13.96 -2.86
C ASN A 11 -9.09 13.18 -1.67
N ILE A 12 -10.12 12.37 -1.89
CA ILE A 12 -10.66 11.48 -0.85
C ILE A 12 -9.61 10.42 -0.45
N LEU A 13 -8.93 9.80 -1.42
CA LEU A 13 -7.87 8.83 -1.17
C LEU A 13 -6.76 9.44 -0.32
N LEU A 14 -6.29 10.64 -0.69
CA LEU A 14 -5.26 11.37 0.06
C LEU A 14 -5.70 11.67 1.51
N ASN A 15 -6.91 12.18 1.71
CA ASN A 15 -7.42 12.49 3.05
C ASN A 15 -7.50 11.25 3.94
N ILE A 16 -7.93 10.11 3.39
CA ILE A 16 -8.01 8.85 4.15
C ILE A 16 -6.61 8.30 4.41
N GLU A 17 -5.70 8.36 3.43
CA GLU A 17 -4.30 8.00 3.63
C GLU A 17 -3.67 8.83 4.75
N ASP A 18 -3.86 10.14 4.76
CA ASP A 18 -3.31 11.02 5.78
C ASP A 18 -3.84 10.71 7.18
N ALA A 19 -5.12 10.32 7.29
CA ALA A 19 -5.76 9.95 8.54
C ALA A 19 -5.34 8.55 9.04
N LYS A 20 -5.27 7.56 8.14
CA LYS A 20 -5.03 6.14 8.50
C LYS A 20 -3.58 5.69 8.35
N LYS A 21 -2.73 6.50 7.72
CA LYS A 21 -1.36 6.19 7.33
C LYS A 21 -1.24 4.95 6.43
N SER A 22 -2.27 4.68 5.64
CA SER A 22 -2.34 3.57 4.69
C SER A 22 -3.17 3.95 3.47
N ILE A 23 -2.77 3.53 2.27
CA ILE A 23 -3.52 3.77 1.03
C ILE A 23 -4.85 2.99 1.12
N PRO A 24 -6.00 3.66 1.02
CA PRO A 24 -7.29 3.01 1.21
C PRO A 24 -7.67 2.06 0.06
N TYR A 25 -8.63 1.20 0.37
CA TYR A 25 -9.30 0.28 -0.53
C TYR A 25 -10.67 0.82 -0.90
N LEU A 26 -11.27 0.31 -1.97
CA LEU A 26 -12.68 0.60 -2.28
C LEU A 26 -13.59 0.27 -1.09
N SER A 27 -13.34 -0.84 -0.39
CA SER A 27 -14.10 -1.21 0.81
C SER A 27 -14.03 -0.14 1.92
N ASN A 28 -12.89 0.56 2.05
CA ASN A 28 -12.78 1.67 3.00
C ASN A 28 -13.59 2.89 2.56
N LEU A 29 -13.66 3.15 1.25
CA LEU A 29 -14.48 4.21 0.69
C LEU A 29 -15.97 3.93 0.92
N GLU A 30 -16.41 2.69 0.69
CA GLU A 30 -17.78 2.23 0.90
C GLU A 30 -18.21 2.31 2.38
N GLN A 31 -17.28 2.09 3.31
CA GLN A 31 -17.53 2.16 4.74
C GLN A 31 -17.35 3.57 5.34
N HIS A 32 -16.92 4.55 4.55
CA HIS A 32 -16.67 5.90 5.07
C HIS A 32 -17.97 6.60 5.48
N ALA A 33 -18.01 7.20 6.67
CA ALA A 33 -19.24 7.79 7.23
C ALA A 33 -19.91 8.84 6.31
N VAL A 34 -19.10 9.61 5.57
CA VAL A 34 -19.60 10.70 4.70
C VAL A 34 -19.84 10.23 3.26
N PHE A 35 -18.89 9.54 2.64
CA PHE A 35 -18.91 9.20 1.22
C PHE A 35 -19.33 7.76 0.94
N GLY A 36 -19.45 6.92 1.98
CA GLY A 36 -19.81 5.51 1.87
C GLY A 36 -21.08 5.23 1.08
N PRO A 37 -22.19 5.97 1.29
CA PRO A 37 -23.40 5.81 0.49
C PRO A 37 -23.18 6.07 -1.01
N ILE A 38 -22.25 6.97 -1.38
CA ILE A 38 -21.93 7.26 -2.79
C ILE A 38 -21.21 6.07 -3.40
N PHE A 39 -20.12 5.61 -2.78
CA PHE A 39 -19.33 4.49 -3.32
C PHE A 39 -20.09 3.16 -3.29
N SER A 40 -20.93 2.95 -2.28
CA SER A 40 -21.74 1.73 -2.15
C SER A 40 -22.82 1.63 -3.23
N SER A 41 -23.35 2.77 -3.69
CA SER A 41 -24.44 2.83 -4.69
C SER A 41 -23.95 2.75 -6.14
N LEU A 42 -22.63 2.83 -6.37
CA LEU A 42 -22.03 2.67 -7.69
C LEU A 42 -22.34 1.30 -8.30
N SER A 43 -22.51 1.26 -9.62
CA SER A 43 -22.59 0.03 -10.38
C SER A 43 -21.26 -0.74 -10.35
N LYS A 44 -21.28 -2.02 -10.73
CA LYS A 44 -20.07 -2.84 -10.81
C LYS A 44 -19.00 -2.23 -11.74
N ALA A 45 -19.42 -1.64 -12.86
CA ALA A 45 -18.52 -0.99 -13.81
C ALA A 45 -17.87 0.25 -13.20
N GLU A 46 -18.64 1.10 -12.53
CA GLU A 46 -18.12 2.29 -11.85
C GLU A 46 -17.19 1.92 -10.69
N LYS A 47 -17.49 0.86 -9.92
CA LYS A 47 -16.58 0.34 -8.90
C LYS A 47 -15.26 -0.13 -9.49
N GLN A 48 -15.28 -0.71 -10.69
CA GLN A 48 -14.05 -1.06 -11.40
C GLN A 48 -13.27 0.18 -11.84
N GLU A 49 -13.94 1.24 -12.29
CA GLU A 49 -13.27 2.52 -12.57
C GLU A 49 -12.63 3.11 -11.30
N VAL A 50 -13.31 3.07 -10.15
CA VAL A 50 -12.73 3.52 -8.88
C VAL A 50 -11.53 2.69 -8.46
N ASN A 51 -11.58 1.36 -8.62
CA ASN A 51 -10.43 0.50 -8.35
C ASN A 51 -9.24 0.85 -9.27
N GLN A 52 -9.48 1.13 -10.55
CA GLN A 52 -8.41 1.58 -11.44
C GLN A 52 -7.79 2.90 -10.98
N ILE A 53 -8.60 3.86 -10.49
CA ILE A 53 -8.09 5.13 -9.93
C ILE A 53 -7.22 4.87 -8.69
N ILE A 54 -7.60 3.90 -7.84
CA ILE A 54 -6.79 3.49 -6.67
C ILE A 54 -5.48 2.84 -7.12
N ASP A 55 -5.51 1.98 -8.14
CA ASP A 55 -4.31 1.33 -8.68
C ASP A 55 -3.36 2.37 -9.28
N ASP A 56 -3.88 3.32 -10.06
CA ASP A 56 -3.10 4.44 -10.60
C ASP A 56 -2.50 5.30 -9.48
N TYR A 57 -3.26 5.55 -8.42
CA TYR A 57 -2.78 6.26 -7.23
C TYR A 57 -1.63 5.52 -6.53
N ILE A 58 -1.71 4.19 -6.42
CA ILE A 58 -0.63 3.35 -5.87
C ILE A 58 0.63 3.48 -6.72
N LEU A 59 0.51 3.43 -8.05
CA LEU A 59 1.63 3.61 -8.97
C LEU A 59 2.27 5.00 -8.84
N GLU A 60 1.46 6.06 -8.74
CA GLU A 60 1.94 7.42 -8.47
C GLU A 60 2.70 7.50 -7.14
N LYS A 61 2.20 6.82 -6.09
CA LYS A 61 2.87 6.76 -4.78
C LYS A 61 4.20 6.03 -4.84
N LEU A 62 4.27 4.91 -5.57
CA LEU A 62 5.50 4.15 -5.78
C LEU A 62 6.61 5.00 -6.41
N GLU A 63 6.27 5.89 -7.36
CA GLU A 63 7.25 6.85 -7.92
C GLU A 63 7.72 7.88 -6.89
N LEU A 64 6.81 8.41 -6.08
CA LEU A 64 7.11 9.48 -5.11
C LEU A 64 8.03 9.01 -3.96
N ILE A 65 7.94 7.75 -3.56
CA ILE A 65 8.76 7.20 -2.46
C ILE A 65 10.22 6.94 -2.84
N LYS A 66 10.57 6.96 -4.13
CA LYS A 66 11.95 6.72 -4.65
C LYS A 66 12.99 7.74 -4.18
N LYS A 67 12.60 8.76 -3.43
CA LYS A 67 13.49 9.79 -2.86
C LYS A 67 14.39 9.24 -1.74
N THR A 68 14.02 8.11 -1.11
CA THR A 68 14.80 7.48 -0.05
C THR A 68 15.35 6.13 -0.49
N LYS A 69 16.42 5.64 0.14
CA LYS A 69 16.96 4.29 -0.15
C LYS A 69 15.93 3.19 0.13
N GLY A 70 15.18 3.31 1.23
CA GLY A 70 14.11 2.38 1.58
C GLY A 70 13.01 2.34 0.52
N GLY A 71 12.53 3.52 0.09
CA GLY A 71 11.53 3.59 -0.98
C GLY A 71 12.04 3.11 -2.34
N GLN A 72 13.32 3.33 -2.68
CA GLN A 72 13.92 2.76 -3.90
C GLN A 72 13.97 1.22 -3.87
N LEU A 73 14.26 0.64 -2.71
CA LEU A 73 14.29 -0.82 -2.55
C LEU A 73 12.88 -1.41 -2.60
N PHE A 74 11.94 -0.80 -1.89
CA PHE A 74 10.54 -1.23 -1.92
C PHE A 74 9.94 -1.13 -3.33
N ASN A 75 10.21 -0.02 -4.04
CA ASN A 75 9.76 0.11 -5.41
C ASN A 75 10.35 -0.97 -6.33
N ARG A 76 11.63 -1.34 -6.15
CA ARG A 76 12.20 -2.47 -6.89
C ARG A 76 11.49 -3.77 -6.59
N PHE A 77 11.06 -4.01 -5.36
CA PHE A 77 10.20 -5.14 -5.03
C PHE A 77 8.87 -5.06 -5.80
N ALA A 78 8.17 -3.92 -5.79
CA ALA A 78 6.93 -3.75 -6.54
C ALA A 78 7.08 -3.96 -8.06
N GLU A 79 8.24 -3.60 -8.64
CA GLU A 79 8.54 -3.81 -10.06
C GLU A 79 8.93 -5.27 -10.37
N SER A 80 9.84 -5.85 -9.58
CA SER A 80 10.41 -7.19 -9.84
C SER A 80 9.51 -8.34 -9.39
N GLN A 81 8.67 -8.10 -8.39
CA GLN A 81 7.73 -9.07 -7.82
C GLN A 81 6.29 -8.54 -7.97
N SER A 82 5.97 -7.97 -9.13
CA SER A 82 4.71 -7.25 -9.36
C SER A 82 3.46 -8.09 -9.07
N ASP A 83 3.45 -9.35 -9.50
CA ASP A 83 2.32 -10.25 -9.24
C ASP A 83 2.12 -10.48 -7.74
N LEU A 84 3.21 -10.69 -7.00
CA LEU A 84 3.18 -10.87 -5.55
C LEU A 84 2.75 -9.58 -4.83
N PHE A 85 3.29 -8.42 -5.24
CA PHE A 85 2.90 -7.12 -4.71
C PHE A 85 1.40 -6.91 -4.84
N TRP A 86 0.84 -7.10 -6.04
CA TRP A 86 -0.58 -6.85 -6.29
C TRP A 86 -1.48 -7.92 -5.67
N ALA A 87 -1.07 -9.19 -5.66
CA ALA A 87 -1.80 -10.26 -4.99
C ALA A 87 -1.91 -9.97 -3.49
N PHE A 88 -0.80 -9.65 -2.84
CA PHE A 88 -0.80 -9.32 -1.43
C PHE A 88 -1.50 -7.98 -1.14
N ARG A 89 -1.38 -6.99 -2.04
CA ARG A 89 -2.12 -5.72 -1.92
C ARG A 89 -3.62 -5.94 -1.95
N ARG A 90 -4.13 -6.92 -2.70
CA ARG A 90 -5.57 -7.27 -2.69
C ARG A 90 -5.96 -8.05 -1.44
N SER A 91 -5.14 -9.00 -0.99
CA SER A 91 -5.41 -9.77 0.22
C SER A 91 -5.41 -8.91 1.49
N ASN A 92 -4.72 -7.76 1.48
CA ASN A 92 -4.69 -6.80 2.58
C ASN A 92 -5.98 -5.96 2.72
N ASP A 93 -6.97 -6.11 1.84
CA ASP A 93 -8.27 -5.48 2.06
C ASP A 93 -8.89 -6.04 3.35
N PRO A 94 -9.29 -5.22 4.34
CA PRO A 94 -9.93 -5.70 5.56
C PRO A 94 -11.23 -6.47 5.31
N GLN A 95 -11.88 -6.27 4.16
CA GLN A 95 -13.06 -7.01 3.74
C GLN A 95 -12.73 -8.22 2.86
N ALA A 96 -11.47 -8.41 2.47
CA ALA A 96 -11.05 -9.62 1.78
C ALA A 96 -10.94 -10.77 2.79
N ASN A 97 -11.79 -11.78 2.60
CA ASN A 97 -11.61 -13.09 3.22
C ASN A 97 -10.75 -13.98 2.31
N ASP A 98 -9.47 -13.60 2.14
CA ASP A 98 -8.55 -14.28 1.24
C ASP A 98 -7.84 -15.45 1.97
N PRO A 99 -8.10 -16.72 1.59
CA PRO A 99 -7.44 -17.87 2.21
C PRO A 99 -5.93 -17.91 1.95
N HIS A 100 -5.43 -17.15 0.99
CA HIS A 100 -4.00 -17.08 0.66
C HIS A 100 -3.27 -15.96 1.40
N PHE A 101 -3.96 -15.16 2.23
CA PHE A 101 -3.35 -14.04 2.96
C PHE A 101 -2.05 -14.41 3.66
N GLN A 102 -2.04 -15.49 4.45
CA GLN A 102 -0.85 -15.93 5.19
C GLN A 102 0.27 -16.41 4.26
N THR A 103 -0.07 -17.16 3.20
CA THR A 103 0.92 -17.67 2.25
C THR A 103 1.58 -16.53 1.46
N LEU A 104 0.79 -15.58 0.96
CA LEU A 104 1.29 -14.40 0.27
C LEU A 104 2.07 -13.50 1.22
N GLY A 105 1.57 -13.32 2.44
CA GLY A 105 2.22 -12.54 3.50
C GLY A 105 3.62 -13.05 3.79
N LYS A 106 3.81 -14.35 4.00
CA LYS A 106 5.14 -14.94 4.24
C LYS A 106 6.12 -14.73 3.09
N GLN A 107 5.64 -14.75 1.85
CA GLN A 107 6.47 -14.44 0.69
C GLN A 107 6.89 -12.96 0.69
N VAL A 108 5.97 -12.04 1.01
CA VAL A 108 6.28 -10.61 1.14
C VAL A 108 7.20 -10.34 2.32
N GLU A 109 6.99 -10.97 3.49
CA GLU A 109 7.90 -10.87 4.66
C GLU A 109 9.32 -11.28 4.29
N THR A 110 9.47 -12.37 3.54
CA THR A 110 10.78 -12.84 3.08
C THR A 110 11.47 -11.78 2.20
N GLU A 111 10.74 -11.12 1.30
CA GLU A 111 11.29 -10.03 0.49
C GLU A 111 11.61 -8.80 1.35
N MET A 112 10.72 -8.39 2.26
CA MET A 112 10.94 -7.24 3.14
C MET A 112 12.16 -7.44 4.04
N PHE A 113 12.37 -8.64 4.57
CA PHE A 113 13.53 -8.97 5.39
C PHE A 113 14.85 -8.86 4.61
N LYS A 114 14.87 -9.30 3.34
CA LYS A 114 16.05 -9.10 2.46
C LYS A 114 16.34 -7.61 2.25
N LEU A 115 15.30 -6.81 1.99
CA LEU A 115 15.45 -5.38 1.78
C LEU A 115 15.92 -4.66 3.05
N GLU A 116 15.38 -5.03 4.21
CA GLU A 116 15.83 -4.54 5.51
C GLU A 116 17.31 -4.88 5.73
N GLY A 117 17.74 -6.12 5.46
CA GLY A 117 19.15 -6.53 5.54
C GLY A 117 20.07 -5.62 4.71
N ILE A 118 19.67 -5.28 3.49
CA ILE A 118 20.42 -4.36 2.62
C ILE A 118 20.49 -2.93 3.23
N LEU A 119 19.43 -2.48 3.89
CA LEU A 119 19.40 -1.18 4.56
C LEU A 119 20.29 -1.17 5.81
N THR A 120 20.21 -2.21 6.63
CA THR A 120 20.88 -2.31 7.92
C THR A 120 22.37 -2.58 7.77
N GLU A 121 22.81 -3.45 6.85
CA GLU A 121 24.24 -3.69 6.55
C GLU A 121 24.97 -2.41 6.13
N LYS A 122 24.30 -1.53 5.39
CA LYS A 122 24.85 -0.23 4.98
C LYS A 122 24.95 0.77 6.13
N MET A 123 24.07 0.65 7.12
CA MET A 123 23.98 1.55 8.28
C MET A 123 24.84 1.09 9.46
N LEU A 124 25.13 -0.21 9.60
CA LEU A 124 26.07 -0.75 10.58
C LEU A 124 27.47 -0.13 10.43
N LYS A 125 27.81 0.34 9.22
CA LYS A 125 29.05 1.08 8.94
C LYS A 125 29.02 2.55 9.39
N GLN A 126 27.88 3.07 9.85
CA GLN A 126 27.66 4.49 10.17
C GLN A 126 27.20 4.76 11.63
N GLU A 127 27.21 3.72 12.49
CA GLU A 127 27.07 3.71 13.96
C GLU A 127 25.84 4.40 14.62
N LYS A 128 25.03 5.22 13.94
CA LYS A 128 23.84 5.87 14.53
C LYS A 128 22.63 5.89 13.58
N GLY A 129 21.44 5.62 14.12
CA GLY A 129 20.15 5.83 13.42
C GLY A 129 19.50 4.59 12.80
N LEU A 130 20.01 3.38 13.07
CA LEU A 130 19.51 2.12 12.51
C LEU A 130 18.00 1.91 12.78
N GLU A 131 17.57 2.11 14.02
CA GLU A 131 16.17 1.95 14.43
C GLU A 131 15.23 2.83 13.62
N LYS A 132 15.58 4.12 13.44
CA LYS A 132 14.77 5.05 12.63
C LYS A 132 14.70 4.64 11.16
N VAL A 133 15.76 4.04 10.61
CA VAL A 133 15.78 3.56 9.22
C VAL A 133 14.84 2.38 9.06
N VAL A 134 14.87 1.42 10.00
CA VAL A 134 13.98 0.26 10.02
C VAL A 134 12.53 0.69 10.21
N GLU A 135 12.26 1.55 11.20
CA GLU A 135 10.93 2.13 11.44
C GLU A 135 10.38 2.82 10.19
N SER A 136 11.18 3.69 9.56
CA SER A 136 10.77 4.40 8.34
C SER A 136 10.50 3.45 7.17
N PHE A 137 11.24 2.34 7.07
CA PHE A 137 11.02 1.32 6.06
C PHE A 137 9.70 0.59 6.30
N TYR A 138 9.40 0.16 7.53
CA TYR A 138 8.14 -0.51 7.81
C TYR A 138 6.92 0.43 7.76
N ASN A 139 7.07 1.72 8.10
CA ASN A 139 6.02 2.71 7.83
C ASN A 139 5.64 2.74 6.34
N LEU A 140 6.61 2.55 5.46
CA LEU A 140 6.37 2.44 4.03
C LEU A 140 5.75 1.09 3.66
N VAL A 141 6.13 -0.03 4.29
CA VAL A 141 5.46 -1.32 4.10
C VAL A 141 3.97 -1.21 4.49
N TYR A 142 3.67 -0.68 5.68
CA TYR A 142 2.31 -0.52 6.18
C TYR A 142 1.45 0.46 5.36
N LEU A 143 2.08 1.43 4.70
CA LEU A 143 1.39 2.32 3.77
C LEU A 143 0.67 1.53 2.66
N PHE A 144 1.30 0.48 2.13
CA PHE A 144 0.74 -0.37 1.08
C PHE A 144 0.04 -1.62 1.63
N PHE A 145 0.53 -2.17 2.74
CA PHE A 145 0.07 -3.42 3.36
C PHE A 145 -0.31 -3.20 4.82
N PRO A 146 -1.46 -2.57 5.12
CA PRO A 146 -1.83 -2.21 6.48
C PRO A 146 -2.03 -3.39 7.42
N ARG A 147 -2.26 -4.60 6.89
CA ARG A 147 -2.44 -5.84 7.66
C ARG A 147 -1.15 -6.65 7.75
N PHE A 148 -0.01 -6.11 7.34
CA PHE A 148 1.27 -6.84 7.33
C PHE A 148 1.67 -7.39 8.71
N ASN A 149 1.24 -6.77 9.80
CA ASN A 149 1.46 -7.25 11.17
C ASN A 149 0.53 -8.39 11.60
N GLU A 150 -0.46 -8.77 10.77
CA GLU A 150 -1.38 -9.89 11.01
C GLU A 150 -0.86 -11.22 10.42
N ILE A 151 0.35 -11.22 9.85
CA ILE A 151 0.97 -12.42 9.31
C ILE A 151 1.50 -13.27 10.49
N GLU A 152 1.12 -14.54 10.54
CA GLU A 152 1.47 -15.50 11.60
C GLU A 152 2.75 -16.28 11.27
#